data_AF-A0A2U1C8V2-F1
#
_entry.id   AF-A0A2U1C8V2-F1
#
_cell.length_a   1.000
_cell.length_b   1.000
_cell.length_c   1.000
_cell.angle_alpha   90.00
_cell.angle_beta   90.00
_cell.angle_gamma   90.00
#
_symmetry.space_group_name_H-M   'P 1'
#
loop_
_entity.id
_entity.type
_entity.pdbx_description
1 polymer ?
#
loop_
_entity_poly.entity_id
_entity_poly.type
_entity_poly.pdbx_seq_one_letter_code
_entity_poly.pdbx_strand_id
1 'polypeptide(L)'
;MKDKLRTLFSIRTKRQAPPVGPLPPVGSSIMCRGLKMQITHPMPRELWDWMVLSGWRNVPVANDRRQSIELPARTMKELLDAAPSEREALHARILRTTTPAS
;
A
#
# COMPACT_ATOMS: atom_id res chain seq x y z
N MET A 1 21.15 14.23 -14.39
CA MET A 1 20.25 14.05 -15.55
C MET A 1 19.48 12.75 -15.32
N LYS A 2 18.16 12.86 -15.29
CA LYS A 2 17.22 12.00 -14.55
C LYS A 2 16.64 10.89 -15.45
N ASP A 3 17.41 9.83 -15.72
CA ASP A 3 16.97 8.78 -16.65
C ASP A 3 17.33 7.36 -16.17
N LYS A 4 17.01 7.00 -14.93
CA LYS A 4 17.28 5.64 -14.40
C LYS A 4 16.13 5.00 -13.62
N LEU A 5 14.89 5.41 -13.87
CA LEU A 5 13.71 4.86 -13.19
C LEU A 5 12.70 4.13 -14.10
N ARG A 6 12.99 4.00 -15.41
CA ARG A 6 12.13 3.24 -16.33
C ARG A 6 12.42 1.73 -16.36
N THR A 7 13.41 1.26 -15.60
CA THR A 7 13.86 -0.13 -15.67
C THR A 7 13.52 -0.96 -14.43
N LEU A 8 13.22 -0.35 -13.28
CA LEU A 8 12.74 -1.11 -12.10
C LEU A 8 11.27 -1.57 -12.20
N PHE A 9 10.52 -1.07 -13.20
CA PHE A 9 9.17 -1.54 -13.52
C PHE A 9 9.10 -2.28 -14.87
N SER A 10 10.24 -2.71 -15.43
CA SER A 10 10.24 -3.63 -16.57
C SER A 10 9.94 -5.06 -16.09
N ILE A 11 8.71 -5.27 -15.60
CA ILE A 11 8.05 -6.58 -15.59
C ILE A 11 7.74 -6.90 -17.06
N ARG A 12 8.80 -7.18 -17.82
CA ARG A 12 8.69 -7.79 -19.14
C ARG A 12 8.52 -9.28 -18.91
N THR A 13 7.31 -9.71 -18.62
CA THR A 13 6.83 -11.08 -18.90
C THR A 13 5.31 -11.08 -18.91
N LYS A 14 4.74 -11.51 -20.03
CA LYS A 14 3.33 -11.90 -20.17
C LYS A 14 3.01 -13.02 -19.16
N ARG A 15 2.68 -12.63 -17.94
CA ARG A 15 1.82 -13.37 -17.02
C ARG A 15 0.83 -12.33 -16.56
N GLN A 16 -0.43 -12.46 -16.97
CA GLN A 16 -1.51 -11.72 -16.31
C GLN A 16 -1.41 -12.09 -14.84
N ALA A 17 -0.82 -11.20 -14.04
CA ALA A 17 -0.92 -11.30 -12.60
C ALA A 17 -2.43 -11.39 -12.32
N PRO A 18 -2.87 -12.35 -11.48
CA PRO A 18 -4.28 -12.49 -11.15
C PRO A 18 -4.82 -11.10 -10.80
N PRO A 19 -6.02 -10.73 -11.29
CA PRO A 19 -6.51 -9.37 -11.22
C PRO A 19 -6.37 -8.88 -9.79
N VAL A 20 -5.50 -7.89 -9.64
CA VAL A 20 -5.32 -7.18 -8.39
C VAL A 20 -6.74 -6.80 -7.94
N GLY A 21 -7.11 -7.22 -6.73
CA GLY A 21 -8.50 -7.17 -6.26
C GLY A 21 -9.14 -5.79 -6.49
N PRO A 22 -10.48 -5.68 -6.42
CA PRO A 22 -11.19 -4.45 -6.77
C PRO A 22 -10.58 -3.24 -6.04
N LEU A 23 -10.48 -2.13 -6.77
CA LEU A 23 -9.98 -0.88 -6.22
C LEU A 23 -10.86 -0.51 -5.02
N PRO A 24 -10.28 -0.37 -3.83
CA PRO A 24 -11.09 -0.06 -2.66
C PRO A 24 -11.75 1.32 -2.78
N PRO A 25 -13.05 1.45 -2.46
CA PRO A 25 -13.72 2.74 -2.49
C PRO A 25 -13.20 3.66 -1.38
N VAL A 26 -13.31 4.96 -1.61
CA VAL A 26 -13.04 5.98 -0.58
C VAL A 26 -13.93 5.71 0.64
N GLY A 27 -13.35 5.80 1.83
CA GLY A 27 -13.96 5.41 3.10
C GLY A 27 -13.72 3.95 3.50
N SER A 28 -13.10 3.14 2.64
CA SER A 28 -12.78 1.75 2.98
C SER A 28 -11.48 1.63 3.76
N SER A 29 -11.39 0.58 4.57
CA SER A 29 -10.16 0.19 5.23
C SER A 29 -9.41 -0.89 4.45
N ILE A 30 -8.09 -0.77 4.45
CA ILE A 30 -7.15 -1.78 3.97
C ILE A 30 -6.20 -2.17 5.11
N MET A 31 -5.65 -3.38 5.05
CA MET A 31 -4.73 -3.89 6.05
C MET A 31 -3.44 -4.43 5.44
N CYS A 32 -2.35 -4.29 6.18
CA CYS A 32 -1.04 -4.85 5.85
C CYS A 32 -0.30 -5.24 7.14
N ARG A 33 -0.02 -6.54 7.34
CA ARG A 33 0.79 -7.06 8.47
C ARG A 33 0.39 -6.54 9.87
N GLY A 34 -0.91 -6.33 10.12
CA GLY A 34 -1.39 -5.77 11.39
C GLY A 34 -1.43 -4.24 11.42
N LEU A 35 -1.22 -3.56 10.31
CA LEU A 35 -1.59 -2.16 10.11
C LEU A 35 -2.95 -2.09 9.47
N LYS A 36 -3.73 -1.10 9.87
CA LYS A 36 -4.99 -0.74 9.24
C LYS A 36 -4.91 0.70 8.76
N MET A 37 -5.24 0.93 7.48
CA MET A 37 -5.25 2.26 6.89
C MET A 37 -6.62 2.55 6.26
N GLN A 38 -7.13 3.74 6.49
CA GLN A 38 -8.35 4.23 5.84
C GLN A 38 -7.99 4.91 4.52
N ILE A 39 -8.78 4.63 3.49
CA ILE A 39 -8.65 5.28 2.19
C ILE A 39 -9.48 6.55 2.23
N THR A 40 -8.81 7.68 2.36
CA THR A 40 -9.47 8.99 2.44
C THR A 40 -9.60 9.66 1.08
N HIS A 41 -8.79 9.26 0.09
CA HIS A 41 -8.69 9.92 -1.21
C HIS A 41 -8.79 8.88 -2.34
N PRO A 42 -9.32 9.25 -3.51
CA PRO A 42 -9.33 8.36 -4.67
C PRO A 42 -7.88 8.03 -5.06
N MET A 43 -7.62 6.74 -5.26
CA MET A 43 -6.29 6.21 -5.53
C MET A 43 -6.19 5.73 -6.98
N PRO A 44 -5.12 6.05 -7.71
CA PRO A 44 -4.90 5.49 -9.03
C PRO A 44 -4.65 3.98 -8.95
N ARG A 45 -5.06 3.25 -10.00
CA ARG A 45 -4.90 1.80 -10.09
C ARG A 45 -3.46 1.35 -9.89
N GLU A 46 -2.50 2.09 -10.45
CA GLU A 46 -1.07 1.80 -10.32
C GLU A 46 -0.59 1.83 -8.87
N LEU A 47 -1.07 2.80 -8.07
CA LEU A 47 -0.74 2.87 -6.65
C LEU A 47 -1.34 1.68 -5.90
N TRP A 48 -2.58 1.30 -6.21
CA TRP A 48 -3.20 0.12 -5.62
C TRP A 48 -2.44 -1.17 -5.96
N ASP A 49 -2.02 -1.34 -7.21
CA ASP A 49 -1.23 -2.49 -7.64
C ASP A 49 0.09 -2.57 -6.86
N TRP A 50 0.78 -1.44 -6.70
CA TRP A 50 1.99 -1.35 -5.86
C TRP A 50 1.71 -1.67 -4.39
N MET A 51 0.58 -1.21 -3.84
CA MET A 51 0.19 -1.52 -2.46
C MET A 51 -0.09 -3.01 -2.27
N VAL A 52 -0.80 -3.63 -3.20
CA VAL A 52 -1.10 -5.07 -3.14
C VAL A 52 0.17 -5.91 -3.25
N LEU A 53 1.10 -5.53 -4.13
CA LEU A 53 2.44 -6.13 -4.19
C LEU A 53 3.23 -5.93 -2.89
N SER A 54 3.02 -4.80 -2.23
CA SER A 54 3.61 -4.47 -0.93
C SER A 54 2.96 -5.21 0.25
N GLY A 55 1.89 -5.97 0.01
CA GLY A 55 1.21 -6.80 1.01
C GLY A 55 -0.10 -6.22 1.55
N TRP A 56 -0.56 -5.09 1.03
CA TRP A 56 -1.85 -4.50 1.40
C TRP A 56 -3.01 -5.28 0.80
N ARG A 57 -4.10 -5.43 1.57
CA ARG A 57 -5.33 -6.10 1.13
C ARG A 57 -6.55 -5.38 1.67
N ASN A 58 -7.68 -5.52 0.99
CA ASN A 58 -8.98 -5.08 1.50
C ASN A 58 -9.31 -5.86 2.77
N VAL A 59 -9.83 -5.16 3.80
CA VAL A 59 -10.25 -5.81 5.04
C VAL A 59 -11.53 -6.60 4.78
N PRO A 60 -11.52 -7.94 4.90
CA PRO A 60 -12.69 -8.73 4.55
C PRO A 60 -13.76 -8.77 5.65
N VAL A 61 -13.40 -8.53 6.92
CA VAL A 61 -14.35 -8.71 8.05
C VAL A 61 -14.06 -7.74 9.19
N ALA A 62 -15.09 -7.12 9.73
CA ALA A 62 -15.08 -6.20 10.88
C ALA A 62 -14.61 -6.81 12.22
N ASN A 63 -14.23 -8.10 12.23
CA ASN A 63 -14.02 -8.90 13.43
C ASN A 63 -12.60 -9.48 13.50
N ASP A 64 -11.61 -8.77 12.94
CA ASP A 64 -10.22 -9.14 13.12
C ASP A 64 -9.80 -8.77 14.55
N ARG A 65 -9.83 -9.77 15.45
CA ARG A 65 -9.39 -9.66 16.86
C ARG A 65 -7.87 -9.47 16.99
N ARG A 66 -7.14 -9.43 15.87
CA ARG A 66 -5.72 -9.11 15.85
C ARG A 66 -5.55 -7.63 16.18
N GLN A 67 -4.79 -7.35 17.24
CA GLN A 67 -4.38 -5.99 17.58
C GLN A 67 -3.70 -5.39 16.35
N SER A 68 -4.40 -4.49 15.68
CA SER A 68 -3.89 -3.77 14.53
C SER A 68 -3.64 -2.33 14.92
N ILE A 69 -2.55 -1.77 14.42
CA ILE A 69 -2.23 -0.36 14.62
C ILE A 69 -2.95 0.41 13.52
N GLU A 70 -3.86 1.29 13.93
CA GLU A 70 -4.51 2.21 13.00
C GLU A 70 -3.51 3.28 12.58
N LEU A 71 -3.28 3.37 11.27
CA LEU A 71 -2.42 4.38 10.70
C LEU A 71 -3.16 5.71 10.58
N PRO A 72 -2.45 6.84 10.77
CA PRO A 72 -3.01 8.16 10.56
C PRO A 72 -3.59 8.32 9.13
N ALA A 73 -4.74 8.99 9.02
CA ALA A 73 -5.35 9.32 7.73
C ALA A 73 -4.42 10.11 6.79
N ARG A 74 -3.46 10.88 7.36
CA ARG A 74 -2.42 11.59 6.60
C ARG A 74 -1.50 10.65 5.82
N THR A 75 -1.28 9.43 6.31
CA THR A 75 -0.37 8.46 5.69
C THR A 75 -0.84 8.08 4.29
N MET A 76 -2.15 7.98 4.09
CA MET A 76 -2.72 7.76 2.75
C MET A 76 -2.37 8.91 1.80
N LYS A 77 -2.55 10.15 2.26
CA LYS A 77 -2.22 11.34 1.47
C LYS A 77 -0.73 11.43 1.17
N GLU A 78 0.12 11.13 2.15
CA GLU A 78 1.58 11.09 1.97
C GLU A 78 2.01 10.03 0.94
N LEU A 79 1.41 8.84 0.94
CA LEU A 79 1.70 7.80 -0.07
C LEU A 79 1.22 8.18 -1.47
N LEU A 80 0.09 8.91 -1.54
CA LEU A 80 -0.50 9.41 -2.77
C LEU A 80 0.36 10.52 -3.40
N ASP A 81 0.79 11.49 -2.58
CA ASP A 81 1.55 12.66 -3.01
C ASP A 81 3.05 12.33 -3.23
N ALA A 82 3.58 11.29 -2.57
CA ALA A 82 4.98 10.90 -2.67
C ALA A 82 5.36 10.37 -4.06
N ALA A 83 6.56 10.77 -4.50
CA ALA A 83 7.20 10.16 -5.66
C ALA A 83 7.51 8.67 -5.39
N PRO A 84 7.63 7.81 -6.42
CA PRO A 84 7.85 6.38 -6.23
C PRO A 84 9.03 6.02 -5.29
N SER A 85 10.15 6.76 -5.36
CA SER A 85 11.30 6.57 -4.48
C SER A 85 11.04 6.94 -3.02
N GLU A 86 10.26 7.99 -2.79
CA GLU A 86 9.88 8.44 -1.44
C GLU A 86 8.83 7.50 -0.83
N ARG A 87 7.93 6.99 -1.68
CA ARG A 87 6.89 6.04 -1.31
C ARG A 87 7.46 4.75 -0.73
N GLU A 88 8.53 4.21 -1.31
CA GLU A 88 9.22 3.03 -0.76
C GLU A 88 9.81 3.30 0.62
N ALA A 89 10.46 4.46 0.81
CA ALA A 89 11.02 4.85 2.10
C ALA A 89 9.94 5.06 3.16
N LEU A 90 8.83 5.72 2.80
CA LEU A 90 7.66 5.89 3.66
C LEU A 90 7.05 4.54 4.03
N HIS A 91 6.89 3.64 3.06
CA HIS A 91 6.37 2.30 3.30
C HIS A 91 7.25 1.48 4.24
N ALA A 92 8.57 1.51 4.03
CA ALA A 92 9.51 0.84 4.93
C ALA A 92 9.41 1.40 6.36
N ARG A 93 9.23 2.71 6.52
CA ARG A 93 9.01 3.35 7.83
C ARG A 93 7.70 2.90 8.47
N ILE A 94 6.63 2.82 7.68
CA ILE A 94 5.32 2.35 8.12
C ILE A 94 5.41 0.89 8.61
N LEU A 95 6.04 -0.01 7.84
CA LEU A 95 6.19 -1.41 8.25
C LEU A 95 7.01 -1.61 9.54
N ARG A 96 7.97 -0.72 9.83
CA ARG A 96 8.72 -0.78 11.09
C ARG A 96 7.84 -0.56 12.32
N THR A 97 6.68 0.09 12.18
CA THR A 97 5.76 0.29 13.31
C THR A 97 5.09 -1.00 13.80
N THR A 98 5.03 -2.04 12.95
CA THR A 98 4.46 -3.36 13.32
C THR A 98 5.43 -4.39 13.81
N THR A 99 6.74 -4.19 13.62
CA THR A 99 7.73 -5.13 14.12
C THR A 99 8.04 -4.74 15.56
N PRO A 100 7.50 -5.43 16.59
CA PRO A 100 8.04 -5.25 17.92
C PRO A 100 9.52 -5.63 17.86
N ALA A 101 10.38 -4.74 18.34
CA ALA A 101 11.78 -5.05 18.55
C ALA A 101 11.85 -6.33 19.39
N SER A 102 12.28 -7.43 18.78
CA SER A 102 12.65 -8.66 19.48
C SER A 102 14.13 -8.60 19.80
#